data_AF-A0A7K4DR44-F1
#
_entry.id   AF-A0A7K4DR44-F1
#
_cell.length_a   1.000
_cell.length_b   1.000
_cell.length_c   1.000
_cell.angle_alpha   90.00
_cell.angle_beta   90.00
_cell.angle_gamma   90.00
#
_symmetry.space_group_name_H-M   'P 1'
#
loop_
_entity.id
_entity.type
_entity.pdbx_description
1 polymer ?
#
loop_
_entity_poly.entity_id
_entity_poly.type
_entity_poly.pdbx_seq_one_letter_code
_entity_poly.pdbx_strand_id
1 'polypeptide(L)' 'MDRKPVKRTVQLILLILIVIIIVSGLGISYYQTIEGITGGLLSKNLSFQLHTYLFLPFLFILLIHIFFSWLWPKKS' A
#
# COMPACT_ATOMS: atom_id res chain seq x y z
N MET A 1 -5.06 -6.75 -25.73
CA MET A 1 -5.43 -6.99 -24.32
C MET A 1 -6.34 -5.87 -23.86
N ASP A 2 -7.51 -6.23 -23.34
CA ASP A 2 -8.51 -5.26 -22.88
C ASP A 2 -7.92 -4.43 -21.72
N ARG A 3 -7.95 -3.10 -21.83
CA ARG A 3 -7.23 -2.20 -20.90
C ARG A 3 -7.97 -1.99 -19.57
N LYS A 4 -9.28 -2.27 -19.57
CA LYS A 4 -10.18 -2.13 -18.43
C LYS A 4 -9.83 -3.06 -17.25
N PRO A 5 -9.59 -4.37 -17.44
CA PRO A 5 -9.21 -5.26 -16.34
C PRO A 5 -7.87 -4.89 -15.71
N VAL A 6 -6.86 -4.54 -16.51
CA VAL A 6 -5.52 -4.16 -16.03
C VAL A 6 -5.61 -2.95 -15.10
N LYS A 7 -6.36 -1.92 -15.49
CA LYS A 7 -6.54 -0.71 -14.66
C LYS A 7 -7.20 -1.04 -13.31
N ARG A 8 -8.24 -1.88 -13.32
CA ARG A 8 -8.95 -2.29 -12.09
C ARG A 8 -8.05 -3.10 -11.16
N THR A 9 -7.25 -4.01 -11.72
CA THR A 9 -6.28 -4.79 -10.96
C THR A 9 -5.23 -3.91 -10.30
N VAL A 10 -4.63 -2.96 -11.04
CA VAL A 10 -3.65 -2.02 -10.46
C VAL A 10 -4.27 -1.21 -9.33
N GLN A 11 -5.51 -0.72 -9.49
CA GLN A 11 -6.20 0.04 -8.44
C GLN A 11 -6.45 -0.81 -7.18
N LEU A 12 -6.87 -2.06 -7.32
CA LEU A 12 -7.09 -2.96 -6.18
C LEU A 12 -5.78 -3.31 -5.47
N ILE A 13 -4.71 -3.59 -6.21
CA ILE A 13 -3.39 -3.84 -5.64
C ILE A 13 -2.91 -2.61 -4.87
N LEU A 14 -3.04 -1.43 -5.48
CA LEU A 14 -2.64 -0.18 -4.85
C LEU A 14 -3.45 0.08 -3.57
N LEU A 15 -4.76 -0.18 -3.58
CA LEU A 15 -5.62 -0.04 -2.41
C LEU A 15 -5.17 -0.95 -1.27
N ILE A 16 -4.90 -2.23 -1.55
CA ILE A 16 -4.42 -3.19 -0.56
C ILE A 16 -3.06 -2.74 0.02
N LEU A 17 -2.13 -2.31 -0.83
CA LEU A 17 -0.81 -1.83 -0.41
C LEU A 17 -0.93 -0.59 0.49
N ILE A 18 -1.79 0.37 0.15
CA ILE A 18 -2.02 1.56 0.98
C ILE A 18 -2.48 1.16 2.38
N VAL A 19 -3.44 0.25 2.48
CA VAL A 19 -3.93 -0.22 3.79
C VAL A 19 -2.80 -0.87 4.59
N ILE A 20 -2.00 -1.73 3.97
CA ILE A 20 -0.87 -2.38 4.65
C ILE A 20 0.19 -1.36 5.10
N ILE A 21 0.52 -0.37 4.26
CA ILE A 21 1.48 0.70 4.60
C ILE A 21 0.97 1.55 5.76
N ILE A 22 -0.31 1.89 5.78
CA ILE A 22 -0.91 2.65 6.89
C ILE A 22 -0.89 1.83 8.18
N VAL A 23 -1.39 0.59 8.14
CA VAL A 23 -1.47 -0.28 9.32
C VAL A 23 -0.08 -0.58 9.88
N SER A 24 0.91 -0.84 9.02
CA SER A 24 2.30 -1.04 9.45
C SER A 24 2.93 0.25 10.01
N GLY A 25 2.63 1.42 9.42
CA GLY A 25 3.06 2.72 9.96
C GLY A 25 2.47 3.01 11.34
N LEU A 26 1.20 2.67 11.55
CA LEU A 26 0.55 2.70 12.85
C LEU A 26 1.18 1.70 13.82
N GLY A 27 1.51 0.50 13.37
CA GLY A 27 2.20 -0.53 14.17
C GLY A 27 3.62 -0.13 14.59
N ILE A 28 4.29 0.75 13.84
CA ILE A 28 5.58 1.34 14.24
C ILE A 28 5.37 2.45 15.28
N SER A 29 4.42 3.35 15.03
CA SER A 29 4.21 4.57 15.82
C SER A 29 3.48 4.30 17.14
N TYR A 30 2.47 3.44 17.11
CA TYR A 30 1.58 3.08 18.22
C TYR A 30 1.67 1.59 18.54
N TYR A 31 2.89 1.06 18.60
CA TYR A 31 3.13 -0.38 18.71
C TYR A 31 2.42 -1.03 19.90
N GLN A 32 2.36 -0.39 21.07
CA GLN A 32 1.68 -0.95 22.25
C GLN A 32 0.17 -1.16 22.02
N THR A 33 -0.47 -0.21 21.35
CA THR A 33 -1.91 -0.29 21.02
C THR A 33 -2.15 -1.29 19.91
N ILE A 34 -1.38 -1.22 18.82
CA ILE A 34 -1.54 -2.09 17.65
C ILE A 34 -1.20 -3.56 17.99
N GLU A 35 -0.14 -3.79 18.74
CA GLU A 35 0.23 -5.12 19.22
C GLU A 35 -0.84 -5.67 20.18
N GLY A 36 -1.41 -4.83 21.04
CA GLY A 36 -2.54 -5.20 21.90
C GLY A 36 -3.80 -5.62 21.14
N ILE A 37 -4.26 -4.82 20.17
CA ILE A 37 -5.47 -5.15 19.37
C ILE A 37 -5.27 -6.33 18.42
N THR A 38 -4.02 -6.58 18.02
CA THR A 38 -3.68 -7.72 17.14
C THR A 38 -3.30 -8.98 17.93
N GLY A 39 -3.38 -8.95 19.27
CA GLY A 39 -3.03 -10.09 20.12
C GLY A 39 -1.55 -10.50 20.03
N GLY A 40 -0.67 -9.53 19.73
CA GLY A 40 0.76 -9.77 19.54
C GLY A 40 1.18 -10.10 18.10
N LEU A 41 0.23 -10.24 17.16
CA LEU A 41 0.54 -10.63 15.79
C LEU A 41 1.33 -9.55 15.04
N LEU A 42 0.97 -8.28 15.24
CA LEU A 42 1.64 -7.14 14.60
C LEU A 42 2.56 -6.42 15.60
N SER A 43 3.68 -7.05 15.95
CA SER A 43 4.69 -6.42 16.82
C SER A 43 5.37 -5.23 16.14
N LYS A 44 6.02 -4.37 16.94
CA LYS A 44 6.78 -3.22 16.41
C LYS A 44 7.80 -3.63 15.34
N ASN A 45 8.55 -4.71 15.58
CA ASN A 45 9.60 -5.18 14.67
C ASN A 45 9.00 -5.68 13.35
N LEU A 46 7.94 -6.48 13.43
CA LEU A 46 7.25 -6.98 12.24
C LEU A 46 6.59 -5.83 11.44
N SER A 47 5.99 -4.86 12.14
CA SER A 47 5.46 -3.64 11.53
C SER A 47 6.54 -2.86 10.79
N PHE A 48 7.72 -2.70 11.39
CA PHE A 48 8.86 -2.02 10.76
C PHE A 48 9.39 -2.75 9.52
N GLN A 49 9.53 -4.07 9.59
CA GLN A 49 9.94 -4.89 8.46
C GLN A 49 8.93 -4.82 7.32
N LEU A 50 7.63 -5.01 7.61
CA LEU A 50 6.56 -4.93 6.61
C LEU A 50 6.53 -3.56 5.95
N HIS A 51 6.57 -2.48 6.75
CA HIS A 51 6.56 -1.14 6.21
C HIS A 51 7.76 -0.91 5.30
N THR A 52 8.98 -1.24 5.75
CA THR A 52 10.21 -1.00 4.98
C THR A 52 10.23 -1.79 3.68
N TYR A 53 9.89 -3.08 3.70
CA TYR A 53 9.91 -3.93 2.50
C TYR A 53 8.79 -3.59 1.52
N LEU A 54 7.61 -3.21 2.00
CA LEU A 54 6.47 -2.91 1.14
C LEU A 54 6.42 -1.45 0.70
N PHE A 55 7.13 -0.54 1.36
CA PHE A 55 7.10 0.88 1.01
C PHE A 55 7.70 1.14 -0.37
N LEU A 56 8.84 0.51 -0.67
CA LEU A 56 9.48 0.64 -1.98
C LEU A 56 8.60 0.13 -3.14
N PRO A 57 8.02 -1.10 -3.11
CA PRO A 57 7.12 -1.56 -4.15
C PRO A 57 5.81 -0.76 -4.20
N PHE A 58 5.28 -0.30 -3.05
CA PHE A 58 4.14 0.61 -3.01
C PHE A 58 4.45 1.91 -3.77
N LEU A 59 5.58 2.55 -3.47
CA LEU A 59 6.00 3.79 -4.12
C LEU A 59 6.15 3.60 -5.63
N PHE A 60 6.76 2.49 -6.05
CA PHE A 60 6.95 2.17 -7.46
C PHE A 60 5.61 2.02 -8.21
N ILE A 61 4.68 1.23 -7.66
CA ILE A 61 3.35 1.03 -8.29
C ILE A 61 2.54 2.32 -8.27
N LEU A 62 2.66 3.13 -7.22
CA LEU A 62 2.01 4.44 -7.13
C LEU A 62 2.50 5.38 -8.23
N LEU A 63 3.81 5.47 -8.44
CA LEU A 63 4.40 6.28 -9.51
C LEU A 63 3.92 5.82 -10.89
N ILE A 64 3.90 4.50 -11.14
CA ILE A 64 3.33 3.94 -12.38
C ILE A 64 1.87 4.35 -12.52
N HIS A 65 1.07 4.21 -11.48
CA HIS A 65 -0.35 4.56 -11.51
C HIS A 65 -0.58 6.03 -11.86
N ILE A 66 0.16 6.94 -11.21
CA ILE A 66 0.09 8.39 -11.47
C ILE A 66 0.56 8.70 -12.88
N PHE A 67 1.69 8.13 -13.31
CA PHE A 67 2.24 8.38 -14.64
C PHE A 67 1.27 7.94 -15.75
N PHE A 68 0.70 6.73 -15.65
CA PHE A 68 -0.31 6.27 -16.61
C PHE A 68 -1.61 7.10 -16.55
N SER A 69 -2.01 7.57 -15.37
CA SER A 69 -3.18 8.45 -15.24
C SER A 69 -2.92 9.83 -15.85
N TRP A 70 -1.70 10.35 -15.71
CA TRP A 70 -1.29 11.65 -16.25
C TRP A 70 -1.10 11.59 -17.77
N LEU A 71 -0.53 10.50 -18.30
CA LEU A 71 -0.33 10.30 -19.73
C LEU A 71 -1.64 10.02 -20.49
N TRP A 72 -2.70 9.64 -19.77
CA TRP A 72 -4.02 9.37 -20.35
C TRP A 72 -5.06 10.40 -19.88
N PRO A 73 -4.85 11.71 -20.14
CA PRO A 73 -5.86 12.70 -19.82
C PRO A 73 -7.14 12.32 -20.57
N LYS A 74 -8.22 12.18 -19.80
CA LYS A 74 -9.55 11.91 -20.34
C LYS A 74 -9.84 13.02 -21.35
N LYS A 75 -9.91 12.70 -22.64
CA LYS A 75 -10.34 13.65 -23.67
C LYS A 75 -11.76 14.06 -23.28
N SER A 76 -11.89 15.29 -22.77
CA SER A 76 -13.16 15.89 -22.39
C SER A 76 -14.02 16.14 -23.63
#